data_AF-A0A242NAB8-F1
#
_entry.id   AF-A0A242NAB8-F1
#
_cell.length_a   1.000
_cell.length_b   1.000
_cell.length_c   1.000
_cell.angle_alpha   90.00
_cell.angle_beta   90.00
_cell.angle_gamma   90.00
#
_symmetry.space_group_name_H-M   'P 1'
#
loop_
_entity.id
_entity.type
_entity.pdbx_description
1 polymer ?
#
loop_
_entity_poly.entity_id
_entity_poly.type
_entity_poly.pdbx_seq_one_letter_code
_entity_poly.pdbx_strand_id
1 'polypeptide(L)'
;MPTMTFEDLPAQEQDEFYAICDEADLDPEDFNVSFTNEIAGDDEARTSGRSVVVQLGSIARAYEHDEELPWTEAFKEDVSAQVFGATGSS
;
A
#
# COMPACT_ATOMS: atom_id res chain seq x y z
N MET A 1 0.33 17.41 5.96
CA MET A 1 -0.78 16.58 6.47
C MET A 1 -0.17 15.52 7.38
N PRO A 2 -0.86 15.03 8.42
CA PRO A 2 -0.32 13.94 9.23
C PRO A 2 -0.17 12.70 8.34
N THR A 3 1.05 12.17 8.27
CA THR A 3 1.30 10.85 7.71
C THR A 3 0.80 9.84 8.75
N MET A 4 -0.13 8.99 8.34
CA MET A 4 -0.66 7.90 9.15
C MET A 4 0.12 6.62 8.86
N THR A 5 0.09 5.70 9.80
CA THR A 5 0.85 4.45 9.74
C THR A 5 -0.04 3.28 9.37
N PHE A 6 0.56 2.14 9.04
CA PHE A 6 -0.17 0.89 8.79
C PHE A 6 -1.22 0.56 9.86
N GLU A 7 -0.93 0.84 11.12
CA GLU A 7 -1.83 0.59 12.26
C GLU A 7 -3.13 1.42 12.20
N ASP A 8 -3.12 2.55 11.49
CA ASP A 8 -4.27 3.43 11.30
C ASP A 8 -5.16 2.99 10.11
N LEU A 9 -4.73 2.03 9.29
CA LEU A 9 -5.55 1.46 8.23
C LEU A 9 -6.68 0.60 8.83
N PRO A 10 -7.84 0.47 8.17
CA PRO A 10 -8.88 -0.45 8.62
C PRO A 10 -8.37 -1.89 8.61
N ALA A 11 -8.86 -2.68 9.57
CA ALA A 11 -8.40 -4.06 9.80
C ALA A 11 -8.51 -4.96 8.56
N GLN A 12 -9.47 -4.71 7.66
CA GLN A 12 -9.58 -5.44 6.40
C GLN A 12 -8.37 -5.22 5.49
N GLU A 13 -7.95 -3.96 5.29
CA GLU A 13 -6.79 -3.63 4.45
C GLU A 13 -5.50 -4.18 5.07
N GLN A 14 -5.41 -4.22 6.41
CA GLN A 14 -4.29 -4.84 7.11
C GLN A 14 -4.24 -6.36 6.90
N ASP A 15 -5.37 -7.04 7.08
CA ASP A 15 -5.48 -8.50 6.92
C ASP A 15 -5.14 -8.93 5.49
N GLU A 16 -5.64 -8.20 4.48
CA GLU A 16 -5.30 -8.45 3.07
C GLU A 16 -3.80 -8.26 2.80
N PHE A 17 -3.18 -7.21 3.32
CA PHE A 17 -1.74 -6.99 3.20
C PHE A 17 -0.94 -8.17 3.78
N TYR A 18 -1.30 -8.63 4.98
CA TYR A 18 -0.66 -9.78 5.62
C TYR A 18 -0.86 -11.06 4.81
N ALA A 19 -2.06 -11.31 4.30
CA ALA A 19 -2.35 -12.47 3.47
C ALA A 19 -1.53 -12.47 2.17
N ILE A 20 -1.39 -11.31 1.51
CA ILE A 20 -0.57 -11.19 0.29
C ILE A 20 0.91 -11.46 0.58
N CYS A 21 1.43 -10.95 1.69
CA CYS A 21 2.81 -11.22 2.10
C CYS A 21 3.03 -12.71 2.40
N ASP A 22 2.12 -13.35 3.13
CA ASP A 22 2.15 -14.79 3.44
C ASP A 22 2.11 -15.65 2.16
N GLU A 23 1.19 -15.34 1.23
CA GLU A 23 1.10 -16.04 -0.07
C GLU A 23 2.38 -15.92 -0.92
N ALA A 24 3.14 -14.83 -0.74
CA ALA A 24 4.34 -14.52 -1.50
C ALA A 24 5.65 -14.89 -0.78
N ASP A 25 5.59 -15.50 0.42
CA ASP A 25 6.75 -15.79 1.27
C ASP A 25 7.58 -14.51 1.58
N LEU A 26 6.88 -13.41 1.89
CA LEU A 26 7.47 -12.13 2.24
C LEU A 26 7.21 -11.80 3.70
N ASP A 27 8.22 -11.27 4.39
CA ASP A 27 8.07 -10.78 5.76
C ASP A 27 7.35 -9.42 5.76
N PRO A 28 6.11 -9.33 6.27
CA PRO A 28 5.36 -8.06 6.32
C PRO A 28 6.04 -7.00 7.19
N GLU A 29 6.87 -7.41 8.15
CA GLU A 29 7.63 -6.51 9.02
C GLU A 29 8.78 -5.79 8.30
N ASP A 30 9.23 -6.28 7.14
CA ASP A 30 10.25 -5.61 6.32
C ASP A 30 9.67 -4.41 5.55
N PHE A 31 8.34 -4.39 5.38
CA PHE A 31 7.63 -3.31 4.72
C PHE A 31 7.35 -2.15 5.69
N ASN A 32 7.59 -0.94 5.20
CA ASN A 32 7.08 0.28 5.80
C ASN A 32 5.87 0.76 4.99
N VAL A 33 4.69 0.67 5.59
CA VAL A 33 3.44 1.15 4.99
C VAL A 33 3.00 2.43 5.70
N SER A 34 2.82 3.49 4.91
CA SER A 34 2.35 4.78 5.38
C SER A 34 1.30 5.33 4.44
N PHE A 35 0.39 6.16 4.93
CA PHE A 35 -0.60 6.77 4.06
C PHE A 35 -0.88 8.22 4.42
N THR A 36 -1.35 8.96 3.43
CA THR A 36 -1.84 10.32 3.60
C THR A 36 -3.28 10.38 3.14
N ASN A 37 -4.14 10.94 4.00
CA ASN A 37 -5.50 11.24 3.64
C ASN A 37 -5.57 12.72 3.24
N GLU A 38 -5.64 13.00 1.94
CA GLU A 38 -5.85 14.37 1.48
C GLU A 38 -7.33 14.72 1.66
N ILE A 39 -7.63 15.43 2.74
CA ILE A 39 -8.94 16.07 2.92
C ILE A 39 -8.90 17.35 2.09
N ALA A 40 -9.36 17.29 0.85
CA ALA A 40 -9.56 18.48 0.04
C ALA A 40 -10.61 19.37 0.73
N GLY A 41 -10.21 20.55 1.19
CA GLY A 41 -11.10 21.52 1.80
C GLY A 41 -12.04 22.14 0.77
N ASP A 42 -13.33 22.24 1.12
CA ASP A 42 -14.40 23.05 0.51
C ASP A 42 -14.17 23.49 -0.96
N ASP A 43 -14.26 22.56 -1.91
CA ASP A 43 -14.72 22.89 -3.26
C ASP A 43 -15.28 21.62 -3.91
N GLU A 44 -16.47 21.75 -4.47
CA GLU A 44 -17.36 20.67 -4.85
C GLU A 44 -16.68 19.69 -5.83
N ALA A 45 -16.80 18.38 -5.54
CA ALA A 45 -16.46 17.24 -6.40
C ALA A 45 -14.97 16.84 -6.58
N ARG A 46 -14.22 16.67 -5.49
CA ARG A 46 -12.99 15.85 -5.53
C ARG A 46 -13.05 14.69 -4.53
N THR A 47 -12.88 13.50 -5.09
CA THR A 47 -12.68 12.23 -4.40
C THR A 47 -11.63 12.42 -3.29
N SER A 48 -11.92 11.97 -2.08
CA SER A 48 -10.95 11.95 -0.98
C SER A 48 -9.81 11.02 -1.37
N GLY A 49 -8.75 11.56 -1.98
CA GLY A 49 -7.60 10.80 -2.41
C GLY A 49 -6.82 10.31 -1.19
N ARG A 50 -6.92 9.01 -0.90
CA ARG A 50 -5.99 8.34 0.02
C ARG A 50 -4.83 7.79 -0.80
N SER A 51 -3.62 8.23 -0.49
CA SER A 51 -2.40 7.68 -1.08
C SER A 51 -1.71 6.78 -0.06
N VAL A 52 -1.57 5.50 -0.38
CA VAL A 52 -0.84 4.52 0.43
C VAL A 52 0.52 4.30 -0.19
N VAL A 53 1.58 4.47 0.60
CA VAL A 53 2.96 4.23 0.19
C VAL A 53 3.46 2.98 0.90
N VAL A 54 3.87 1.99 0.11
CA VAL A 54 4.50 0.75 0.58
C VAL A 54 5.96 0.80 0.18
N GLN A 55 6.84 0.69 1.16
CA GLN A 55 8.28 0.69 0.97
C GLN A 55 8.90 -0.62 1.48
N LEU A 56 9.75 -1.25 0.67
CA LEU A 56 10.60 -2.36 1.05
C LEU A 56 12.06 -1.99 0.75
N GLY A 57 12.88 -1.82 1.79
CA GLY A 57 14.25 -1.35 1.63
C GLY A 57 14.34 -0.02 0.85
N SER A 58 14.87 -0.09 -0.38
CA SER A 58 15.02 1.08 -1.28
C SER A 58 13.88 1.24 -2.31
N ILE A 59 12.97 0.27 -2.40
CA ILE A 59 11.86 0.28 -3.36
C ILE A 59 10.65 0.89 -2.65
N ALA A 60 10.06 1.93 -3.22
CA ALA A 60 8.83 2.54 -2.72
C ALA A 60 7.80 2.63 -3.84
N ARG A 61 6.57 2.22 -3.56
CA ARG A 61 5.43 2.31 -4.47
C ARG A 61 4.31 3.08 -3.78
N ALA A 62 3.77 4.05 -4.49
CA ALA A 62 2.60 4.80 -4.08
C ALA A 62 1.39 4.28 -4.84
N TYR A 63 0.33 4.00 -4.11
CA TYR A 63 -0.98 3.60 -4.61
C TYR A 63 -1.96 4.70 -4.29
N GLU A 64 -2.48 5.34 -5.32
CA GLU A 64 -3.47 6.40 -5.21
C GLU A 64 -4.85 5.75 -5.38
N HIS A 65 -5.78 5.99 -4.43
CA HIS A 65 -7.18 5.61 -4.59
C HIS A 65 -7.84 6.52 -5.65
N ASP A 66 -7.56 6.26 -6.92
CA ASP A 66 -8.52 6.51 -7.99
C ASP A 66 -9.45 5.28 -8.02
N GLU A 67 -10.75 5.49 -8.14
CA GLU A 67 -11.85 4.60 -7.69
C GLU A 67 -11.92 3.20 -8.34
N GLU A 68 -10.89 2.77 -9.07
CA GLU A 68 -10.89 1.57 -9.90
C GLU A 68 -10.50 0.30 -9.13
N LEU A 69 -9.55 0.34 -8.19
CA LEU A 69 -9.12 -0.84 -7.40
C LEU A 69 -8.57 -0.44 -6.01
N PRO A 70 -8.81 -1.25 -4.96
CA PRO A 70 -8.15 -1.07 -3.66
C PRO A 70 -6.64 -1.25 -3.78
N TRP A 71 -5.87 -0.49 -3.00
CA TRP A 71 -4.40 -0.54 -3.06
C TRP A 71 -3.82 -1.92 -2.74
N THR A 72 -4.52 -2.73 -1.95
CA THR A 72 -4.13 -4.11 -1.61
C THR A 72 -4.13 -5.00 -2.85
N GLU A 73 -5.08 -4.82 -3.79
CA GLU A 73 -5.08 -5.54 -5.07
C GLU A 73 -3.92 -5.09 -5.97
N ALA A 74 -3.66 -3.79 -6.06
CA ALA A 74 -2.51 -3.28 -6.81
C ALA A 74 -1.17 -3.74 -6.21
N PHE A 75 -1.07 -3.79 -4.88
CA PHE A 75 0.08 -4.35 -4.18
C PHE A 75 0.27 -5.84 -4.49
N LYS A 76 -0.81 -6.62 -4.54
CA LYS A 76 -0.76 -8.03 -4.94
C LYS A 76 -0.19 -8.20 -6.35
N GLU A 77 -0.59 -7.34 -7.29
CA GLU A 77 -0.04 -7.36 -8.65
C GLU A 77 1.46 -7.02 -8.66
N ASP A 78 1.90 -5.99 -7.94
CA ASP A 78 3.31 -5.61 -7.85
C ASP A 78 4.16 -6.72 -7.19
N VAL A 79 3.64 -7.39 -6.16
CA VAL A 79 4.27 -8.57 -5.54
C VAL A 79 4.37 -9.72 -6.55
N SER A 80 3.29 -10.02 -7.28
CA SER A 80 3.27 -11.07 -8.31
C SER A 80 4.24 -10.77 -9.46
N ALA A 81 4.39 -9.50 -9.82
CA ALA A 81 5.35 -9.01 -10.81
C ALA A 81 6.79 -8.92 -10.29
N GLN A 82 7.05 -9.35 -9.04
CA GLN A 82 8.36 -9.32 -8.37
C GLN A 82 8.95 -7.91 -8.24
N VAL A 83 8.11 -6.87 -8.17
CA VAL A 83 8.55 -5.47 -8.00
C VAL A 83 9.35 -5.30 -6.71
N PHE A 84 8.90 -5.95 -5.63
CA PHE A 84 9.56 -5.93 -4.32
C PHE A 84 10.56 -7.09 -4.12
N GLY A 85 10.51 -8.11 -4.98
CA GLY A 85 11.17 -9.40 -4.77
C GLY A 85 12.30 -9.75 -5.75
N ALA A 86 12.93 -8.76 -6.40
CA ALA A 86 14.08 -9.01 -7.29
C ALA A 86 15.40 -9.21 -6.50
N THR A 87 15.40 -10.03 -5.45
CA THR A 87 16.64 -10.45 -4.76
C THR A 87 16.80 -11.96 -4.88
N GLY A 88 17.37 -12.37 -6.02
CA GLY A 88 18.29 -13.50 -6.08
C GLY A 88 17.70 -14.89 -5.96
N SER A 89 17.17 -15.40 -7.07
CA SER A 89 17.49 -16.80 -7.41
C SER A 89 19.01 -16.84 -7.62
N SER A 90 19.76 -17.37 -6.64
CA SER A 90 21.15 -17.77 -6.84
C SER A 90 21.46 -19.04 -6.06
#